data_AF-A0A2N7B7X6-F1
#
_entry.id   AF-A0A2N7B7X6-F1
#
_cell.length_a   1.000
_cell.length_b   1.000
_cell.length_c   1.000
_cell.angle_alpha   90.00
_cell.angle_beta   90.00
_cell.angle_gamma   90.00
#
_symmetry.space_group_name_H-M   'P 1'
#
loop_
_entity.id
_entity.type
_entity.pdbx_description
1 polymer ?
#
loop_
_entity_poly.entity_id
_entity_poly.type
_entity_poly.pdbx_seq_one_letter_code
_entity_poly.pdbx_strand_id
1 'polypeptide(L)'
;MKSLCTLALGLLITSVSAQDTVRYVGTTLSNVDYHHGQLNAAVGVHNIQVFRANRENPENNWTYNHAPMLAYWNNTFYLQYLSDPVGEHIPPGQTLLLTSKDGYHWSKPVVIFPPYKVPDGFSKKKHPGVAKDLYAVMHQRMGFFVAKNKRLLTLAYYGIAMDAKDDPNDGQGIGRVVREVYKDGTYGPIYFIRPNASWKLDQNTYPLYTSSKDKGFVEACTELLATPLMMQQWVEEADRNDPLIPLKKEVKAFSYYHLPNGKVVGLWKHALTSVSANEGKSWQYNPLRAPGFVNSNAKIWGQRTSDGHYATVYNPSEFRWPLAISTSTDGLNYKNLWLVTGEITPMRYGGNYKSYGPQYVRGIEEGNGTPPDANLWLTYSMNKEDLWVAKVPVPVTADVTGPVREVFDEMPTGKELGSWNIYSPVEARVTVDKGSDGKKALIMRDKDHFDYATAERVIAESRKPTIEFTVVPRQSNTGVLHIELQGPNGQAAARLIFDADSTLKAKVGYRESAVMKYEAGKAYTLKLELDCSKRMYTLSVNGQPKGLKLFFAPVPYFKKVLFRTGTVRRFPNADTPTDQNYDLPDAGKTDPEAVYEIRSFRAEGE
;
A
#
# COMPACT_ATOMS: atom_id res chain seq x y z
N MET A 1 -12.86 -54.42 -59.80
CA MET A 1 -12.09 -53.37 -60.49
C MET A 1 -12.53 -52.01 -59.97
N LYS A 2 -11.56 -51.19 -59.51
CA LYS A 2 -11.65 -49.72 -59.27
C LYS A 2 -12.57 -49.29 -58.12
N SER A 3 -12.22 -48.39 -57.20
CA SER A 3 -11.05 -47.52 -57.04
C SER A 3 -10.88 -47.15 -55.57
N LEU A 4 -9.62 -47.00 -55.16
CA LEU A 4 -9.15 -46.23 -54.02
C LEU A 4 -9.70 -44.79 -54.07
N CYS A 5 -10.21 -44.28 -52.95
CA CYS A 5 -10.23 -42.85 -52.66
C CYS A 5 -9.66 -42.65 -51.26
N THR A 6 -8.36 -42.39 -51.19
CA THR A 6 -7.64 -41.98 -50.00
C THR A 6 -7.97 -40.52 -49.72
N LEU A 7 -8.73 -40.23 -48.67
CA LEU A 7 -8.96 -38.87 -48.20
C LEU A 7 -7.83 -38.50 -47.23
N ALA A 8 -6.89 -37.68 -47.70
CA ALA A 8 -5.83 -37.12 -46.87
C ALA A 8 -6.44 -36.07 -45.92
N LEU A 9 -6.52 -36.40 -44.63
CA LEU A 9 -6.91 -35.48 -43.57
C LEU A 9 -5.70 -34.61 -43.22
N GLY A 10 -5.62 -33.42 -43.82
CA GLY A 10 -4.65 -32.40 -43.41
C GLY A 10 -4.97 -31.89 -42.01
N LEU A 11 -4.19 -32.28 -41.00
CA LEU A 11 -4.17 -31.58 -39.72
C LEU A 11 -3.61 -30.17 -39.95
N LEU A 12 -4.50 -29.19 -40.07
CA LEU A 12 -4.17 -27.79 -39.82
C LEU A 12 -3.85 -27.66 -38.33
N ILE A 13 -2.58 -27.79 -37.98
CA ILE A 13 -2.08 -27.34 -36.69
C ILE A 13 -2.12 -25.81 -36.74
N THR A 14 -3.23 -25.23 -36.28
CA THR A 14 -3.26 -23.82 -35.93
C THR A 14 -2.38 -23.66 -34.71
N SER A 15 -1.15 -23.19 -34.92
CA SER A 15 -0.32 -22.66 -33.85
C SER A 15 -1.07 -21.47 -33.25
N VAL A 16 -1.82 -21.70 -32.17
CA VAL A 16 -2.35 -20.65 -31.30
C VAL A 16 -1.11 -19.92 -30.77
N SER A 17 -0.76 -18.81 -31.39
CA SER A 17 0.24 -17.91 -30.83
C SER A 17 -0.28 -17.49 -29.46
N ALA A 18 0.41 -17.91 -28.41
CA ALA A 18 0.10 -17.48 -27.05
C ALA A 18 0.01 -15.96 -27.04
N GLN A 19 -1.15 -15.41 -26.69
CA GLN A 19 -1.40 -13.98 -26.69
C GLN A 19 -0.35 -13.28 -25.83
N ASP A 20 0.52 -12.48 -26.44
CA ASP A 20 1.64 -11.83 -25.77
C ASP A 20 1.11 -10.72 -24.84
N THR A 21 0.90 -11.09 -23.58
CA THR A 21 0.20 -10.30 -22.56
C THR A 21 0.82 -10.59 -21.20
N VAL A 22 0.64 -9.63 -20.28
CA VAL A 22 0.99 -9.79 -18.87
C VAL A 22 0.38 -11.08 -18.32
N ARG A 23 1.20 -11.86 -17.63
CA ARG A 23 0.83 -13.12 -17.00
C ARG A 23 1.71 -13.40 -15.80
N TYR A 24 1.14 -14.05 -14.81
CA TYR A 24 1.87 -14.62 -13.69
C TYR A 24 2.16 -16.08 -14.00
N VAL A 25 3.44 -16.43 -14.07
CA VAL A 25 3.94 -17.79 -14.36
C VAL A 25 4.60 -18.44 -13.15
N GLY A 26 4.61 -17.75 -12.01
CA GLY A 26 5.03 -18.31 -10.73
C GLY A 26 4.00 -19.31 -10.18
N THR A 27 4.41 -20.05 -9.15
CA THR A 27 3.56 -21.07 -8.50
C THR A 27 3.16 -20.69 -7.08
N THR A 28 3.70 -19.60 -6.54
CA THR A 28 3.34 -19.09 -5.20
C THR A 28 1.92 -18.54 -5.21
N LEU A 29 1.12 -18.93 -4.21
CA LEU A 29 -0.24 -18.47 -3.98
C LEU A 29 -0.35 -17.88 -2.58
N SER A 30 -1.23 -16.88 -2.43
CA SER A 30 -1.52 -16.28 -1.14
C SER A 30 -2.61 -17.06 -0.40
N ASN A 31 -2.36 -17.42 0.86
CA ASN A 31 -3.37 -18.05 1.73
C ASN A 31 -4.23 -17.00 2.44
N VAL A 32 -5.53 -16.97 2.14
CA VAL A 32 -6.47 -15.95 2.64
C VAL A 32 -6.69 -15.98 4.15
N ASP A 33 -6.44 -17.12 4.81
CA ASP A 33 -6.61 -17.29 6.26
C ASP A 33 -5.57 -16.51 7.08
N TYR A 34 -4.53 -16.00 6.43
CA TYR A 34 -3.44 -15.24 7.04
C TYR A 34 -3.38 -13.85 6.40
N HIS A 35 -3.34 -12.80 7.23
CA HIS A 35 -3.25 -11.42 6.74
C HIS A 35 -2.04 -11.19 5.82
N HIS A 36 -0.93 -11.86 6.12
CA HIS A 36 0.31 -11.85 5.33
C HIS A 36 0.35 -12.87 4.18
N GLY A 37 -0.74 -13.59 3.92
CA GLY A 37 -0.85 -14.53 2.80
C GLY A 37 0.07 -15.74 2.86
N GLN A 38 0.79 -15.94 3.96
CA GLN A 38 1.94 -16.86 4.05
C GLN A 38 3.04 -16.58 2.99
N LEU A 39 3.14 -15.34 2.51
CA LEU A 39 4.14 -14.93 1.53
C LEU A 39 5.47 -14.59 2.21
N ASN A 40 6.58 -14.89 1.54
CA ASN A 40 7.91 -14.40 1.94
C ASN A 40 7.95 -12.87 1.80
N ALA A 41 8.60 -12.18 2.74
CA ALA A 41 8.76 -10.73 2.67
C ALA A 41 9.76 -10.30 1.59
N ALA A 42 9.41 -9.27 0.83
CA ALA A 42 10.43 -8.53 0.07
C ALA A 42 11.32 -7.78 1.06
N VAL A 43 12.63 -7.91 0.94
CA VAL A 43 13.61 -7.41 1.93
C VAL A 43 13.65 -5.88 1.93
N GLY A 44 13.68 -5.29 3.13
CA GLY A 44 13.89 -3.85 3.32
C GLY A 44 12.66 -2.99 2.98
N VAL A 45 11.46 -3.57 3.00
CA VAL A 45 10.21 -2.83 2.77
C VAL A 45 9.85 -2.02 4.01
N HIS A 46 9.61 -0.72 3.83
CA HIS A 46 9.18 0.16 4.91
C HIS A 46 7.75 0.60 4.66
N ASN A 47 6.82 0.18 5.50
CA ASN A 47 5.42 0.63 5.50
C ASN A 47 5.25 1.74 6.54
N ILE A 48 4.87 2.93 6.07
CA ILE A 48 4.86 4.16 6.86
C ILE A 48 3.45 4.73 6.81
N GLN A 49 2.79 4.82 7.97
CA GLN A 49 1.51 5.51 8.05
C GLN A 49 1.77 7.01 7.97
N VAL A 50 1.08 7.67 7.05
CA VAL A 50 1.22 9.12 6.78
C VAL A 50 0.02 9.90 7.28
N PHE A 51 -1.12 9.23 7.45
CA PHE A 51 -2.32 9.79 8.04
C PHE A 51 -3.06 8.70 8.82
N ARG A 52 -3.40 9.03 10.08
CA ARG A 52 -4.23 8.22 10.98
C ARG A 52 -5.54 8.96 11.23
N ALA A 53 -6.67 8.38 10.83
CA ALA A 53 -7.98 8.99 11.06
C ALA A 53 -8.34 8.96 12.55
N ASN A 54 -8.88 10.06 13.05
CA ASN A 54 -9.37 10.18 14.42
C ASN A 54 -10.54 11.18 14.45
N ARG A 55 -11.77 10.70 14.68
CA ARG A 55 -12.97 11.55 14.68
C ARG A 55 -13.01 12.49 15.88
N GLU A 56 -12.37 12.11 16.97
CA GLU A 56 -12.24 12.91 18.18
C GLU A 56 -11.21 14.04 18.03
N ASN A 57 -10.41 14.06 16.95
CA ASN A 57 -9.51 15.16 16.64
C ASN A 57 -10.26 16.33 15.95
N PRO A 58 -10.33 17.52 16.56
CA PRO A 58 -11.09 18.64 16.01
C PRO A 58 -10.51 19.25 14.72
N GLU A 59 -9.21 19.06 14.43
CA GLU A 59 -8.59 19.62 13.22
C GLU A 59 -8.88 18.78 11.96
N ASN A 60 -9.08 17.46 12.10
CA ASN A 60 -9.36 16.56 10.98
C ASN A 60 -10.11 15.30 11.47
N ASN A 61 -11.44 15.36 11.43
CA ASN A 61 -12.33 14.35 11.97
C ASN A 61 -12.99 13.45 10.90
N TRP A 62 -12.53 13.48 9.65
CA TRP A 62 -13.10 12.67 8.57
C TRP A 62 -12.46 11.28 8.55
N THR A 63 -13.30 10.24 8.56
CA THR A 63 -12.86 8.84 8.80
C THR A 63 -13.04 7.92 7.61
N TYR A 64 -13.52 8.44 6.47
CA TYR A 64 -13.37 7.78 5.18
C TYR A 64 -12.28 8.49 4.39
N ASN A 65 -11.17 7.80 4.13
CA ASN A 65 -9.99 8.36 3.46
C ASN A 65 -9.45 7.32 2.48
N HIS A 66 -9.49 7.62 1.18
CA HIS A 66 -9.26 6.59 0.18
C HIS A 66 -8.69 7.12 -1.15
N ALA A 67 -8.49 6.18 -2.07
CA ALA A 67 -7.97 6.39 -3.42
C ALA A 67 -6.73 7.31 -3.49
N PRO A 68 -5.65 6.98 -2.76
CA PRO A 68 -4.47 7.83 -2.77
C PRO A 68 -3.75 7.77 -4.13
N MET A 69 -3.07 8.87 -4.47
CA MET A 69 -2.26 9.08 -5.66
C MET A 69 -0.90 9.64 -5.25
N LEU A 70 0.18 9.30 -5.96
CA LEU A 70 1.54 9.69 -5.61
C LEU A 70 2.27 10.31 -6.82
N ALA A 71 3.03 11.37 -6.57
CA ALA A 71 3.95 11.97 -7.53
C ALA A 71 5.25 12.41 -6.82
N TYR A 72 6.33 12.59 -7.58
CA TYR A 72 7.56 13.20 -7.10
C TYR A 72 7.94 14.37 -7.98
N TRP A 73 7.95 15.58 -7.43
CA TRP A 73 8.25 16.78 -8.21
C TRP A 73 8.98 17.80 -7.35
N ASN A 74 9.93 18.52 -7.95
CA ASN A 74 10.71 19.55 -7.27
C ASN A 74 11.24 19.11 -5.88
N ASN A 75 11.92 17.95 -5.86
CA ASN A 75 12.50 17.33 -4.67
C ASN A 75 11.48 17.06 -3.54
N THR A 76 10.24 16.73 -3.89
CA THR A 76 9.13 16.58 -2.94
C THR A 76 8.18 15.46 -3.42
N PHE A 77 7.84 14.56 -2.51
CA PHE A 77 6.70 13.66 -2.67
C PHE A 77 5.41 14.42 -2.46
N TYR A 78 4.43 14.17 -3.32
CA TYR A 78 3.07 14.68 -3.22
C TYR A 78 2.11 13.50 -3.16
N LEU A 79 1.35 13.39 -2.07
CA LEU A 79 0.34 12.37 -1.88
C LEU A 79 -1.04 13.03 -1.80
N GLN A 80 -1.86 12.79 -2.80
CA GLN A 80 -3.24 13.24 -2.85
C GLN A 80 -4.16 12.09 -2.44
N TYR A 81 -5.24 12.39 -1.71
CA TYR A 81 -6.31 11.43 -1.43
C TYR A 81 -7.66 12.14 -1.35
N LEU A 82 -8.75 11.38 -1.49
CA LEU A 82 -10.11 11.87 -1.29
C LEU A 82 -10.64 11.44 0.08
N SER A 83 -11.55 12.23 0.62
CA SER A 83 -12.11 12.01 1.94
C SER A 83 -13.58 12.42 1.97
N ASP A 84 -14.35 11.71 2.78
CA ASP A 84 -15.75 11.96 3.16
C ASP A 84 -15.83 11.82 4.70
N PRO A 85 -16.80 12.43 5.39
CA PRO A 85 -16.85 12.43 6.86
C PRO A 85 -16.85 11.03 7.49
N VAL A 86 -17.60 10.09 6.91
CA VAL A 86 -17.87 8.79 7.55
C VAL A 86 -17.70 7.58 6.63
N GLY A 87 -18.16 7.66 5.38
CA GLY A 87 -18.21 6.51 4.47
C GLY A 87 -18.21 6.94 3.01
N GLU A 88 -18.01 5.96 2.13
CA GLU A 88 -17.97 6.16 0.69
C GLU A 88 -19.29 6.73 0.18
N HIS A 89 -19.19 7.79 -0.64
CA HIS A 89 -20.32 8.47 -1.27
C HIS A 89 -21.26 9.17 -0.28
N ILE A 90 -20.79 9.44 0.94
CA ILE A 90 -21.56 10.17 1.95
C ILE A 90 -21.04 11.61 1.99
N PRO A 91 -21.73 12.56 1.34
CA PRO A 91 -21.24 13.93 1.22
C PRO A 91 -21.15 14.65 2.59
N PRO A 92 -20.39 15.76 2.66
CA PRO A 92 -19.60 16.37 1.60
C PRO A 92 -18.30 15.61 1.30
N GLY A 93 -17.87 15.56 0.04
CA GLY A 93 -16.55 15.05 -0.33
C GLY A 93 -15.53 16.16 -0.56
N GLN A 94 -14.26 15.85 -0.28
CA GLN A 94 -13.13 16.76 -0.54
C GLN A 94 -11.86 15.99 -0.96
N THR A 95 -10.87 16.70 -1.48
CA THR A 95 -9.55 16.13 -1.80
C THR A 95 -8.45 16.89 -1.08
N LEU A 96 -7.57 16.15 -0.43
CA LEU A 96 -6.48 16.67 0.38
C LEU A 96 -5.11 16.26 -0.18
N LEU A 97 -4.08 16.96 0.28
CA LEU A 97 -2.68 16.73 -0.09
C LEU A 97 -1.79 16.66 1.16
N LEU A 98 -0.89 15.68 1.18
CA LEU A 98 0.28 15.65 2.06
C LEU A 98 1.55 15.78 1.20
N THR A 99 2.60 16.33 1.79
CA THR A 99 3.91 16.43 1.14
C THR A 99 5.03 15.91 2.03
N SER A 100 6.11 15.41 1.42
CA SER A 100 7.29 14.96 2.14
C SER A 100 8.56 15.17 1.32
N LYS A 101 9.68 15.46 1.98
CA LYS A 101 11.00 15.55 1.31
C LYS A 101 11.69 14.19 1.20
N ASP A 102 11.40 13.28 2.13
CA ASP A 102 12.11 12.01 2.30
C ASP A 102 11.20 10.77 2.22
N GLY A 103 9.89 10.95 2.21
CA GLY A 103 8.90 9.87 2.23
C GLY A 103 8.62 9.30 3.63
N TYR A 104 9.28 9.81 4.68
CA TYR A 104 9.11 9.38 6.08
C TYR A 104 8.43 10.44 6.92
N HIS A 105 8.76 11.72 6.73
CA HIS A 105 8.20 12.85 7.46
C HIS A 105 7.24 13.61 6.55
N TRP A 106 5.95 13.56 6.88
CA TRP A 106 4.87 14.11 6.06
C TRP A 106 4.25 15.34 6.70
N SER A 107 3.87 16.32 5.89
CA SER A 107 3.09 17.47 6.33
C SER A 107 1.72 17.05 6.86
N LYS A 108 1.05 17.92 7.62
CA LYS A 108 -0.39 17.77 7.87
C LYS A 108 -1.16 17.79 6.53
N PRO A 109 -2.32 17.09 6.42
CA PRO A 109 -3.18 17.18 5.25
C PRO A 109 -3.68 18.61 5.04
N VAL A 110 -3.68 19.06 3.78
CA VAL A 110 -4.26 20.35 3.37
C VAL A 110 -5.34 20.10 2.33
N VAL A 111 -6.51 20.70 2.49
CA VAL A 111 -7.59 20.64 1.49
C VAL A 111 -7.15 21.41 0.24
N ILE A 112 -7.03 20.70 -0.89
CA ILE A 112 -6.63 21.30 -2.17
C ILE A 112 -7.79 21.42 -3.16
N PHE A 113 -8.85 20.62 -2.97
CA PHE A 113 -10.15 20.80 -3.61
C PHE A 113 -11.25 20.66 -2.54
N PRO A 114 -11.95 21.76 -2.20
CA PRO A 114 -12.90 21.78 -1.09
C PRO A 114 -14.26 21.18 -1.48
N PRO A 115 -15.18 20.98 -0.52
CA PRO A 115 -16.57 20.62 -0.82
C PRO A 115 -17.23 21.55 -1.85
N TYR A 116 -18.00 20.97 -2.77
CA TYR A 116 -18.71 21.70 -3.82
C TYR A 116 -20.23 21.54 -3.62
N LYS A 117 -20.96 22.64 -3.44
CA LYS A 117 -22.42 22.59 -3.25
C LYS A 117 -23.11 22.29 -4.59
N VAL A 118 -23.99 21.30 -4.59
CA VAL A 118 -24.89 21.02 -5.72
C VAL A 118 -26.07 21.99 -5.62
N PRO A 119 -26.45 22.71 -6.69
CA PRO A 119 -27.60 23.59 -6.67
C PRO A 119 -28.89 22.84 -6.30
N ASP A 120 -29.67 23.45 -5.41
CA ASP A 120 -31.00 22.96 -5.08
C ASP A 120 -31.86 22.88 -6.36
N GLY A 121 -32.63 21.80 -6.49
CA GLY A 121 -33.42 21.54 -7.69
C GLY A 121 -32.71 20.70 -8.75
N PHE A 122 -31.41 20.41 -8.61
CA PHE A 122 -30.71 19.48 -9.51
C PHE A 122 -31.34 18.07 -9.42
N SER A 123 -31.45 17.39 -10.56
CA SER A 123 -31.92 16.00 -10.63
C SER A 123 -31.12 15.22 -11.68
N LYS A 124 -30.91 13.92 -11.43
CA LYS A 124 -30.31 13.00 -12.40
C LYS A 124 -31.41 12.39 -13.26
N LYS A 125 -31.14 12.20 -14.57
CA LYS A 125 -32.14 11.64 -15.51
C LYS A 125 -32.58 10.20 -15.17
N LYS A 126 -31.70 9.42 -14.52
CA LYS A 126 -31.89 7.99 -14.26
C LYS A 126 -31.85 7.61 -12.77
N HIS A 127 -31.94 8.60 -11.89
CA HIS A 127 -31.95 8.37 -10.45
C HIS A 127 -33.04 9.23 -9.81
N PRO A 128 -33.94 8.68 -8.98
CA PRO A 128 -34.96 9.47 -8.30
C PRO A 128 -34.33 10.48 -7.33
N GLY A 129 -35.09 11.54 -7.03
CA GLY A 129 -34.68 12.56 -6.07
C GLY A 129 -34.35 13.91 -6.71
N VAL A 130 -34.39 14.93 -5.87
CA VAL A 130 -34.05 16.31 -6.22
C VAL A 130 -33.07 16.79 -5.15
N ALA A 131 -31.94 17.32 -5.56
CA ALA A 131 -30.93 17.84 -4.66
C ALA A 131 -31.52 18.96 -3.81
N LYS A 132 -31.29 18.88 -2.50
CA LYS A 132 -31.59 19.93 -1.52
C LYS A 132 -30.52 19.91 -0.45
N ASP A 133 -29.78 21.01 -0.30
CA ASP A 133 -28.62 21.10 0.59
C ASP A 133 -27.61 19.97 0.41
N LEU A 134 -27.45 19.51 -0.83
CA LEU A 134 -26.54 18.44 -1.22
C LEU A 134 -25.16 18.98 -1.56
N TYR A 135 -24.12 18.28 -1.15
CA TYR A 135 -22.76 18.49 -1.61
C TYR A 135 -22.32 17.36 -2.53
N ALA A 136 -21.40 17.67 -3.44
CA ALA A 136 -20.74 16.69 -4.27
C ALA A 136 -19.89 15.74 -3.41
N VAL A 137 -19.64 14.56 -3.96
CA VAL A 137 -18.61 13.62 -3.46
C VAL A 137 -17.47 13.60 -4.47
N MET A 138 -16.25 13.33 -4.01
CA MET A 138 -15.09 13.32 -4.90
C MET A 138 -14.71 11.88 -5.29
N HIS A 139 -14.30 11.69 -6.54
CA HIS A 139 -13.79 10.40 -7.03
C HIS A 139 -12.70 10.60 -8.06
N GLN A 140 -11.55 9.95 -7.92
CA GLN A 140 -10.45 10.06 -8.88
C GLN A 140 -9.71 8.74 -9.09
N ARG A 141 -9.25 8.54 -10.33
CA ARG A 141 -8.21 7.55 -10.69
C ARG A 141 -6.87 8.15 -11.08
N MET A 142 -6.81 9.47 -11.23
CA MET A 142 -5.63 10.23 -11.59
C MET A 142 -5.60 11.52 -10.78
N GLY A 143 -4.50 11.76 -10.07
CA GLY A 143 -4.34 12.94 -9.20
C GLY A 143 -3.30 13.97 -9.67
N PHE A 144 -2.36 13.57 -10.52
CA PHE A 144 -1.20 14.39 -10.90
C PHE A 144 -0.83 14.25 -12.38
N PHE A 145 -0.30 15.34 -12.94
CA PHE A 145 0.33 15.37 -14.26
C PHE A 145 1.48 16.38 -14.27
N VAL A 146 2.69 15.95 -14.61
CA VAL A 146 3.83 16.84 -14.86
C VAL A 146 3.93 17.10 -16.36
N ALA A 147 3.63 18.34 -16.76
CA ALA A 147 3.68 18.75 -18.17
C ALA A 147 5.11 18.90 -18.69
N LYS A 148 5.30 18.96 -20.01
CA LYS A 148 6.61 19.17 -20.65
C LYS A 148 7.27 20.48 -20.23
N ASN A 149 6.46 21.52 -19.99
CA ASN A 149 6.92 22.81 -19.46
C ASN A 149 7.27 22.75 -17.95
N LYS A 150 7.34 21.55 -17.37
CA LYS A 150 7.77 21.23 -16.00
C LYS A 150 6.82 21.72 -14.91
N ARG A 151 5.60 22.14 -15.25
CA ARG A 151 4.55 22.48 -14.29
C ARG A 151 3.89 21.21 -13.75
N LEU A 152 3.59 21.20 -12.45
CA LEU A 152 2.83 20.13 -11.81
C LEU A 152 1.35 20.53 -11.73
N LEU A 153 0.50 19.79 -12.44
CA LEU A 153 -0.94 19.88 -12.29
C LEU A 153 -1.41 18.85 -11.26
N THR A 154 -2.30 19.26 -10.36
CA THR A 154 -3.09 18.35 -9.53
C THR A 154 -4.56 18.43 -9.93
N LEU A 155 -5.25 17.28 -9.90
CA LEU A 155 -6.59 17.13 -10.46
C LEU A 155 -7.55 16.48 -9.47
N ALA A 156 -8.83 16.80 -9.61
CA ALA A 156 -9.88 16.16 -8.87
C ALA A 156 -11.19 16.12 -9.67
N TYR A 157 -12.14 15.27 -9.30
CA TYR A 157 -13.44 15.21 -9.97
C TYR A 157 -14.56 15.23 -8.93
N TYR A 158 -15.58 16.05 -9.22
CA TYR A 158 -16.78 16.15 -8.43
C TYR A 158 -17.89 15.32 -9.08
N GLY A 159 -18.28 14.24 -8.41
CA GLY A 159 -19.45 13.45 -8.73
C GLY A 159 -20.65 13.84 -7.87
N ILE A 160 -21.81 13.27 -8.20
CA ILE A 160 -23.05 13.50 -7.45
C ILE A 160 -23.57 12.15 -7.00
N ALA A 161 -23.81 12.01 -5.71
CA ALA A 161 -24.55 10.88 -5.14
C ALA A 161 -25.82 11.44 -4.50
N MET A 162 -26.99 11.11 -5.05
CA MET A 162 -28.29 11.55 -4.55
C MET A 162 -28.68 10.84 -3.24
N ASP A 163 -28.16 9.64 -3.04
CA ASP A 163 -28.25 8.88 -1.79
C ASP A 163 -27.04 7.95 -1.66
N ALA A 164 -26.98 7.17 -0.57
CA ALA A 164 -25.85 6.30 -0.25
C ALA A 164 -25.59 5.15 -1.25
N LYS A 165 -26.52 4.87 -2.17
CA LYS A 165 -26.41 3.83 -3.20
C LYS A 165 -26.21 4.39 -4.60
N ASP A 166 -26.37 5.69 -4.79
CA ASP A 166 -26.12 6.35 -6.06
C ASP A 166 -24.62 6.33 -6.42
N ASP A 167 -24.33 6.23 -7.71
CA ASP A 167 -22.96 6.15 -8.24
C ASP A 167 -22.50 7.56 -8.67
N PRO A 168 -21.46 8.13 -8.03
CA PRO A 168 -20.91 9.43 -8.41
C PRO A 168 -20.08 9.41 -9.70
N ASN A 169 -19.71 8.22 -10.18
CA ASN A 169 -18.97 7.99 -11.42
C ASN A 169 -19.87 7.32 -12.49
N ASP A 170 -21.13 7.72 -12.55
CA ASP A 170 -22.11 7.28 -13.56
C ASP A 170 -22.02 8.03 -14.90
N GLY A 171 -21.09 8.99 -15.01
CA GLY A 171 -20.93 9.88 -16.17
C GLY A 171 -21.96 11.00 -16.22
N GLN A 172 -22.68 11.25 -15.12
CA GLN A 172 -23.66 12.34 -14.96
C GLN A 172 -23.31 13.26 -13.77
N GLY A 173 -22.03 13.34 -13.40
CA GLY A 173 -21.56 14.23 -12.33
C GLY A 173 -21.42 15.68 -12.78
N ILE A 174 -20.55 16.41 -12.06
CA ILE A 174 -20.28 17.84 -12.29
C ILE A 174 -19.16 17.99 -13.31
N GLY A 175 -18.00 17.42 -12.99
CA GLY A 175 -16.83 17.53 -13.85
C GLY A 175 -15.50 17.47 -13.12
N ARG A 176 -14.45 17.44 -13.94
CA ARG A 176 -13.06 17.42 -13.49
C ARG A 176 -12.51 18.84 -13.34
N VAL A 177 -11.83 19.07 -12.24
CA VAL A 177 -11.12 20.30 -11.90
C VAL A 177 -9.61 20.07 -11.85
N VAL A 178 -8.87 21.16 -12.01
CA VAL A 178 -7.42 21.21 -12.03
C VAL A 178 -6.94 22.47 -11.34
N ARG A 179 -5.76 22.39 -10.72
CA ARG A 179 -4.96 23.56 -10.32
C ARG A 179 -3.48 23.24 -10.41
N GLU A 180 -2.65 24.26 -10.50
CA GLU A 180 -1.20 24.11 -10.47
C GLU A 180 -0.67 24.06 -9.05
N VAL A 181 0.33 23.20 -8.82
CA VAL A 181 1.20 23.24 -7.64
C VAL A 181 2.49 23.97 -8.04
N TYR A 182 2.78 25.09 -7.39
CA TYR A 182 3.96 25.89 -7.67
C TYR A 182 5.19 25.35 -6.94
N LYS A 183 6.39 25.77 -7.39
CA LYS A 183 7.68 25.30 -6.84
C LYS A 183 7.87 25.66 -5.37
N ASP A 184 7.24 26.73 -4.90
CA ASP A 184 7.25 27.17 -3.50
C ASP A 184 6.27 26.40 -2.60
N GLY A 185 5.49 25.47 -3.17
CA GLY A 185 4.50 24.66 -2.48
C GLY A 185 3.12 25.31 -2.37
N THR A 186 2.93 26.54 -2.89
CA THR A 186 1.61 27.17 -2.98
C THR A 186 0.82 26.65 -4.18
N TYR A 187 -0.47 26.98 -4.24
CA TYR A 187 -1.38 26.43 -5.25
C TYR A 187 -2.05 27.54 -6.06
N GLY A 188 -2.06 27.40 -7.39
CA GLY A 188 -2.84 28.28 -8.28
C GLY A 188 -4.35 28.13 -8.08
N PRO A 189 -5.20 29.02 -8.65
CA PRO A 189 -6.65 28.90 -8.51
C PRO A 189 -7.20 27.60 -9.11
N ILE A 190 -8.39 27.20 -8.65
CA ILE A 190 -9.10 26.01 -9.16
C ILE A 190 -9.83 26.38 -10.44
N TYR A 191 -9.71 25.52 -11.46
CA TYR A 191 -10.42 25.63 -12.73
C TYR A 191 -11.11 24.32 -13.08
N PHE A 192 -12.24 24.39 -13.80
CA PHE A 192 -12.74 23.23 -14.52
C PHE A 192 -11.87 22.95 -15.74
N ILE A 193 -11.36 21.71 -15.85
CA ILE A 193 -10.67 21.23 -17.05
C ILE A 193 -11.64 20.53 -18.01
N ARG A 194 -12.64 19.83 -17.45
CA ARG A 194 -13.60 19.05 -18.23
C ARG A 194 -14.91 18.82 -17.46
N PRO A 195 -15.91 19.71 -17.63
CA PRO A 195 -17.27 19.50 -17.14
C PRO A 195 -17.94 18.31 -17.83
N ASN A 196 -18.81 17.59 -17.13
CA ASN A 196 -19.69 16.60 -17.76
C ASN A 196 -20.77 17.32 -18.58
N ALA A 197 -21.24 16.70 -19.66
CA ALA A 197 -22.31 17.26 -20.50
C ALA A 197 -23.65 17.43 -19.74
N SER A 198 -23.86 16.69 -18.65
CA SER A 198 -25.01 16.86 -17.76
C SER A 198 -24.98 18.15 -16.94
N TRP A 199 -23.80 18.76 -16.76
CA TRP A 199 -23.60 19.92 -15.92
C TRP A 199 -23.54 21.20 -16.75
N LYS A 200 -24.36 22.20 -16.39
CA LYS A 200 -24.41 23.45 -17.14
C LYS A 200 -23.30 24.40 -16.68
N LEU A 201 -22.61 25.03 -17.63
CA LEU A 201 -21.46 25.90 -17.34
C LEU A 201 -21.83 27.15 -16.51
N ASP A 202 -23.05 27.65 -16.64
CA ASP A 202 -23.57 28.77 -15.82
C ASP A 202 -23.77 28.38 -14.34
N GLN A 203 -23.75 27.08 -14.02
CA GLN A 203 -23.76 26.53 -12.66
C GLN A 203 -22.36 26.28 -12.09
N ASN A 204 -21.30 26.58 -12.85
CA ASN A 204 -19.93 26.40 -12.38
C ASN A 204 -19.52 27.49 -11.38
N THR A 205 -19.10 27.07 -10.19
CA THR A 205 -18.50 27.99 -9.20
C THR A 205 -17.04 28.33 -9.54
N TYR A 206 -16.39 27.53 -10.38
CA TYR A 206 -15.01 27.75 -10.85
C TYR A 206 -14.99 28.07 -12.35
N PRO A 207 -14.07 28.93 -12.80
CA PRO A 207 -13.90 29.21 -14.23
C PRO A 207 -13.35 28.00 -15.01
N LEU A 208 -13.55 27.97 -16.33
CA LEU A 208 -12.86 27.02 -17.21
C LEU A 208 -11.36 27.33 -17.29
N TYR A 209 -10.51 26.31 -17.40
CA TYR A 209 -9.05 26.48 -17.43
C TYR A 209 -8.59 27.42 -18.56
N THR A 210 -9.31 27.43 -19.68
CA THR A 210 -9.03 28.29 -20.85
C THR A 210 -9.20 29.78 -20.59
N SER A 211 -9.86 30.18 -19.49
CA SER A 211 -9.98 31.58 -19.10
C SER A 211 -8.81 32.08 -18.24
N SER A 212 -7.90 31.20 -17.82
CA SER A 212 -6.69 31.59 -17.11
C SER A 212 -5.81 32.50 -17.98
N LYS A 213 -5.25 33.54 -17.36
CA LYS A 213 -4.28 34.44 -18.02
C LYS A 213 -2.88 33.83 -18.08
N ASP A 214 -2.60 32.78 -17.31
CA ASP A 214 -1.33 32.06 -17.36
C ASP A 214 -1.32 31.09 -18.55
N LYS A 215 -0.67 31.51 -19.64
CA LYS A 215 -0.55 30.72 -20.87
C LYS A 215 0.15 29.38 -20.65
N GLY A 216 1.16 29.32 -19.78
CA GLY A 216 1.87 28.07 -19.49
C GLY A 216 1.01 27.06 -18.73
N PHE A 217 0.11 27.53 -17.87
CA PHE A 217 -0.89 26.67 -17.23
C PHE A 217 -1.92 26.15 -18.25
N VAL A 218 -2.41 27.01 -19.14
CA VAL A 218 -3.34 26.61 -20.21
C VAL A 218 -2.69 25.56 -21.11
N GLU A 219 -1.46 25.79 -21.54
CA GLU A 219 -0.67 24.84 -22.35
C GLU A 219 -0.51 23.48 -21.64
N ALA A 220 -0.19 23.48 -20.34
CA ALA A 220 -0.08 22.25 -19.56
C ALA A 220 -1.40 21.47 -19.49
N CYS A 221 -2.54 22.17 -19.32
CA CYS A 221 -3.86 21.55 -19.33
C CYS A 221 -4.23 21.00 -20.72
N THR A 222 -3.90 21.73 -21.79
CA THR A 222 -4.11 21.28 -23.17
C THR A 222 -3.25 20.05 -23.49
N GLU A 223 -2.00 20.01 -23.04
CA GLU A 223 -1.13 18.85 -23.17
C GLU A 223 -1.74 17.61 -22.49
N LEU A 224 -2.22 17.76 -21.26
CA LEU A 224 -2.90 16.69 -20.54
C LEU A 224 -4.09 16.13 -21.33
N LEU A 225 -4.99 17.00 -21.80
CA LEU A 225 -6.16 16.61 -22.60
C LEU A 225 -5.81 15.95 -23.94
N ALA A 226 -4.63 16.25 -24.49
CA ALA A 226 -4.13 15.64 -25.71
C ALA A 226 -3.41 14.29 -25.49
N THR A 227 -3.23 13.85 -24.23
CA THR A 227 -2.46 12.65 -23.89
C THR A 227 -3.38 11.44 -23.67
N PRO A 228 -3.46 10.47 -24.60
CA PRO A 228 -4.48 9.40 -24.57
C PRO A 228 -4.39 8.50 -23.33
N LEU A 229 -3.18 8.17 -22.87
CA LEU A 229 -2.96 7.38 -21.67
C LEU A 229 -3.49 8.08 -20.41
N MET A 230 -3.42 9.41 -20.35
CA MET A 230 -4.00 10.19 -19.25
C MET A 230 -5.52 10.21 -19.35
N MET A 231 -6.06 10.43 -20.55
CA MET A 231 -7.51 10.40 -20.78
C MET A 231 -8.11 9.02 -20.46
N GLN A 232 -7.39 7.93 -20.71
CA GLN A 232 -7.85 6.59 -20.35
C GLN A 232 -8.10 6.41 -18.85
N GLN A 233 -7.40 7.17 -17.98
CA GLN A 233 -7.63 7.16 -16.54
C GLN A 233 -8.95 7.83 -16.14
N TRP A 234 -9.60 8.58 -17.02
CA TRP A 234 -10.81 9.35 -16.72
C TRP A 234 -12.10 8.64 -17.15
N VAL A 235 -12.00 7.44 -17.72
CA VAL A 235 -13.14 6.69 -18.31
C VAL A 235 -14.30 6.43 -17.35
N GLU A 236 -14.01 6.29 -16.05
CA GLU A 236 -15.04 6.01 -15.04
C GLU A 236 -15.95 7.22 -14.84
N GLU A 237 -15.36 8.41 -14.75
CA GLU A 237 -16.07 9.64 -14.38
C GLU A 237 -16.54 10.47 -15.58
N ALA A 238 -15.84 10.36 -16.70
CA ALA A 238 -16.18 11.09 -17.92
C ALA A 238 -17.54 10.67 -18.51
N ASP A 239 -18.08 11.52 -19.38
CA ASP A 239 -19.25 11.18 -20.17
C ASP A 239 -19.02 9.86 -20.92
N ARG A 240 -20.02 8.99 -20.98
CA ARG A 240 -19.87 7.63 -21.55
C ARG A 240 -19.43 7.63 -23.02
N ASN A 241 -19.73 8.68 -23.76
CA ASN A 241 -19.38 8.88 -25.16
C ASN A 241 -18.24 9.89 -25.37
N ASP A 242 -17.51 10.25 -24.31
CA ASP A 242 -16.46 11.27 -24.36
C ASP A 242 -15.42 10.97 -25.46
N PRO A 243 -15.23 11.89 -26.44
CA PRO A 243 -14.36 11.65 -27.58
C PRO A 243 -12.87 11.53 -27.21
N LEU A 244 -12.43 12.08 -26.07
CA LEU A 244 -11.04 12.01 -25.63
C LEU A 244 -10.68 10.65 -25.02
N ILE A 245 -11.67 9.88 -24.58
CA ILE A 245 -11.46 8.57 -23.97
C ILE A 245 -11.20 7.52 -25.08
N PRO A 246 -10.01 6.89 -25.11
CA PRO A 246 -9.67 5.94 -26.18
C PRO A 246 -10.50 4.65 -26.12
N LEU A 247 -10.50 3.96 -24.97
CA LEU A 247 -11.31 2.78 -24.73
C LEU A 247 -12.57 3.14 -23.94
N LYS A 248 -13.70 3.25 -24.64
CA LYS A 248 -15.03 3.53 -24.08
C LYS A 248 -15.69 2.25 -23.54
N LYS A 249 -15.10 1.68 -22.49
CA LYS A 249 -15.63 0.51 -21.77
C LYS A 249 -15.63 0.77 -20.27
N GLU A 250 -16.41 -0.01 -19.54
CA GLU A 250 -16.50 0.04 -18.08
C GLU A 250 -15.30 -0.64 -17.39
N VAL A 251 -14.08 -0.31 -17.84
CA VAL A 251 -12.83 -0.71 -17.20
C VAL A 251 -12.45 0.30 -16.12
N LYS A 252 -11.74 -0.15 -15.08
CA LYS A 252 -11.54 0.66 -13.86
C LYS A 252 -10.08 0.78 -13.44
N ALA A 253 -9.70 1.96 -12.95
CA ALA A 253 -8.41 2.29 -12.35
C ALA A 253 -7.21 1.96 -13.26
N PHE A 254 -7.22 2.50 -14.48
CA PHE A 254 -6.14 2.33 -15.44
C PHE A 254 -4.76 2.70 -14.86
N SER A 255 -3.77 1.85 -15.09
CA SER A 255 -2.33 2.13 -14.94
C SER A 255 -1.60 1.53 -16.15
N TYR A 256 -0.40 2.01 -16.42
CA TYR A 256 0.39 1.47 -17.53
C TYR A 256 1.90 1.56 -17.28
N TYR A 257 2.64 0.89 -18.15
CA TYR A 257 4.08 1.10 -18.32
C TYR A 257 4.52 0.79 -19.75
N HIS A 258 5.68 1.33 -20.13
CA HIS A 258 6.29 1.03 -21.42
C HIS A 258 7.22 -0.18 -21.36
N LEU A 259 7.06 -1.09 -22.32
CA LEU A 259 7.97 -2.20 -22.60
C LEU A 259 9.25 -1.71 -23.30
N PRO A 260 10.33 -2.50 -23.34
CA PRO A 260 11.57 -2.10 -24.01
C PRO A 260 11.41 -1.84 -25.52
N ASN A 261 10.38 -2.44 -26.14
CA ASN A 261 10.04 -2.24 -27.55
C ASN A 261 9.11 -1.03 -27.79
N GLY A 262 8.85 -0.20 -26.77
CA GLY A 262 8.00 0.98 -26.85
C GLY A 262 6.49 0.71 -26.83
N LYS A 263 6.04 -0.56 -26.82
CA LYS A 263 4.62 -0.86 -26.61
C LYS A 263 4.22 -0.55 -25.16
N VAL A 264 2.97 -0.19 -24.98
CA VAL A 264 2.39 0.12 -23.66
C VAL A 264 1.57 -1.07 -23.18
N VAL A 265 1.83 -1.52 -21.96
CA VAL A 265 0.95 -2.45 -21.25
C VAL A 265 -0.05 -1.64 -20.44
N GLY A 266 -1.34 -1.93 -20.62
CA GLY A 266 -2.42 -1.41 -19.78
C GLY A 266 -2.84 -2.42 -18.71
N LEU A 267 -3.12 -1.93 -17.51
CA LEU A 267 -3.65 -2.69 -16.39
C LEU A 267 -4.85 -1.97 -15.77
N TRP A 268 -5.87 -2.73 -15.39
CA TRP A 268 -7.08 -2.26 -14.71
C TRP A 268 -7.42 -3.21 -13.54
N LYS A 269 -8.44 -2.87 -12.74
CA LYS A 269 -9.00 -3.79 -11.72
C LYS A 269 -9.25 -5.20 -12.29
N HIS A 270 -9.22 -6.20 -11.42
CA HIS A 270 -9.29 -7.64 -11.77
C HIS A 270 -8.09 -8.15 -12.57
N ALA A 271 -6.98 -7.41 -12.54
CA ALA A 271 -5.84 -7.59 -13.43
C ALA A 271 -6.26 -7.71 -14.90
N LEU A 272 -7.29 -6.97 -15.33
CA LEU A 272 -7.55 -6.87 -16.76
C LEU A 272 -6.36 -6.20 -17.43
N THR A 273 -5.98 -6.68 -18.60
CA THR A 273 -4.81 -6.18 -19.32
C THR A 273 -5.03 -6.16 -20.83
N SER A 274 -4.35 -5.25 -21.50
CA SER A 274 -4.22 -5.17 -22.94
C SER A 274 -2.91 -4.47 -23.32
N VAL A 275 -2.52 -4.52 -24.59
CA VAL A 275 -1.31 -3.89 -25.10
C VAL A 275 -1.67 -2.84 -26.15
N SER A 276 -1.00 -1.70 -26.13
CA SER A 276 -1.10 -0.66 -27.15
C SER A 276 0.23 -0.49 -27.86
N ALA A 277 0.18 -0.36 -29.19
CA ALA A 277 1.35 -0.08 -30.03
C ALA A 277 1.43 1.41 -30.45
N ASN A 278 0.55 2.26 -29.91
CA ASN A 278 0.38 3.64 -30.34
C ASN A 278 0.01 4.58 -29.18
N GLU A 279 0.73 4.48 -28.07
CA GLU A 279 0.60 5.40 -26.93
C GLU A 279 -0.84 5.48 -26.37
N GLY A 280 -1.53 4.33 -26.29
CA GLY A 280 -2.87 4.23 -25.73
C GLY A 280 -4.00 4.73 -26.63
N LYS A 281 -3.73 5.14 -27.89
CA LYS A 281 -4.77 5.55 -28.84
C LYS A 281 -5.71 4.42 -29.21
N SER A 282 -5.20 3.20 -29.30
CA SER A 282 -5.98 1.97 -29.45
C SER A 282 -5.34 0.81 -28.69
N TRP A 283 -6.15 -0.20 -28.39
CA TRP A 283 -5.75 -1.40 -27.66
C TRP A 283 -5.87 -2.62 -28.57
N GLN A 284 -4.86 -3.49 -28.54
CA GLN A 284 -4.75 -4.65 -29.44
C GLN A 284 -5.92 -5.63 -29.29
N TYR A 285 -6.50 -5.69 -28.10
CA TYR A 285 -7.69 -6.49 -27.81
C TYR A 285 -8.47 -5.87 -26.66
N ASN A 286 -9.74 -6.27 -26.54
CA ASN A 286 -10.56 -5.95 -25.38
C ASN A 286 -9.87 -6.45 -24.11
N PRO A 287 -9.71 -5.63 -23.05
CA PRO A 287 -9.00 -6.07 -21.85
C PRO A 287 -9.56 -7.37 -21.26
N LEU A 288 -8.67 -8.33 -21.01
CA LEU A 288 -8.98 -9.64 -20.43
C LEU A 288 -8.15 -9.84 -19.16
N ARG A 289 -8.58 -10.71 -18.24
CA ARG A 289 -7.81 -11.04 -17.04
C ARG A 289 -6.44 -11.58 -17.44
N ALA A 290 -5.38 -11.01 -16.86
CA ALA A 290 -4.02 -11.47 -17.01
C ALA A 290 -3.91 -12.93 -16.51
N PRO A 291 -3.48 -13.89 -17.35
CA PRO A 291 -3.41 -15.29 -16.94
C PRO A 291 -2.55 -15.49 -15.69
N GLY A 292 -3.00 -16.33 -14.77
CA GLY A 292 -2.30 -16.67 -13.53
C GLY A 292 -2.38 -15.62 -12.42
N PHE A 293 -2.70 -14.36 -12.72
CA PHE A 293 -2.87 -13.34 -11.67
C PHE A 293 -4.14 -13.61 -10.87
N VAL A 294 -4.00 -13.80 -9.57
CA VAL A 294 -5.12 -13.75 -8.61
C VAL A 294 -5.30 -12.28 -8.21
N ASN A 295 -6.35 -11.62 -8.70
CA ASN A 295 -6.66 -10.24 -8.32
C ASN A 295 -8.14 -9.93 -8.52
N SER A 296 -8.65 -9.05 -7.66
CA SER A 296 -10.05 -8.66 -7.63
C SER A 296 -10.24 -7.14 -7.72
N ASN A 297 -11.13 -6.58 -6.90
CA ASN A 297 -11.63 -5.21 -7.02
C ASN A 297 -10.74 -4.10 -6.43
N ALA A 298 -9.64 -4.44 -5.77
CA ALA A 298 -8.84 -3.50 -4.97
C ALA A 298 -7.65 -2.86 -5.71
N LYS A 299 -7.72 -2.82 -7.05
CA LYS A 299 -6.68 -2.39 -7.99
C LYS A 299 -5.50 -3.36 -8.11
N ILE A 300 -4.73 -3.13 -9.17
CA ILE A 300 -3.37 -3.60 -9.40
C ILE A 300 -2.60 -2.39 -9.93
N TRP A 301 -1.36 -2.23 -9.48
CA TRP A 301 -0.42 -1.24 -9.97
C TRP A 301 0.69 -1.96 -10.73
N GLY A 302 1.13 -1.44 -11.86
CA GLY A 302 2.31 -1.94 -12.56
C GLY A 302 3.20 -0.77 -12.98
N GLN A 303 4.52 -0.95 -12.88
CA GLN A 303 5.48 0.03 -13.37
C GLN A 303 6.82 -0.61 -13.72
N ARG A 304 7.62 0.14 -14.49
CA ARG A 304 9.05 -0.14 -14.65
C ARG A 304 9.81 0.27 -13.38
N THR A 305 10.81 -0.51 -13.00
CA THR A 305 11.72 -0.24 -11.87
C THR A 305 13.03 0.39 -12.34
N SER A 306 13.77 1.02 -11.41
CA SER A 306 14.99 1.79 -11.71
C SER A 306 16.15 0.95 -12.25
N ASP A 307 16.15 -0.35 -11.95
CA ASP A 307 17.06 -1.37 -12.51
C ASP A 307 16.66 -1.83 -13.92
N GLY A 308 15.59 -1.26 -14.50
CA GLY A 308 15.12 -1.56 -15.85
C GLY A 308 14.18 -2.76 -15.95
N HIS A 309 13.88 -3.42 -14.83
CA HIS A 309 12.87 -4.48 -14.71
C HIS A 309 11.47 -3.89 -14.50
N TYR A 310 10.53 -4.74 -14.11
CA TYR A 310 9.12 -4.40 -13.91
C TYR A 310 8.59 -5.01 -12.63
N ALA A 311 7.66 -4.30 -12.00
CA ALA A 311 6.96 -4.75 -10.82
C ALA A 311 5.45 -4.56 -10.98
N THR A 312 4.66 -5.51 -10.46
CA THR A 312 3.23 -5.33 -10.19
C THR A 312 2.99 -5.44 -8.69
N VAL A 313 2.17 -4.55 -8.15
CA VAL A 313 1.77 -4.56 -6.74
C VAL A 313 0.26 -4.62 -6.65
N TYR A 314 -0.27 -5.56 -5.87
CA TYR A 314 -1.70 -5.85 -5.83
C TYR A 314 -2.06 -6.69 -4.59
N ASN A 315 -3.37 -6.84 -4.34
CA ASN A 315 -3.87 -7.86 -3.45
C ASN A 315 -3.98 -9.18 -4.22
N PRO A 316 -3.17 -10.22 -3.90
CA PRO A 316 -3.17 -11.50 -4.60
C PRO A 316 -4.33 -12.41 -4.13
N SER A 317 -5.53 -11.85 -4.04
CA SER A 317 -6.67 -12.42 -3.32
C SER A 317 -7.99 -11.83 -3.82
N GLU A 318 -9.10 -12.51 -3.51
CA GLU A 318 -10.46 -11.92 -3.59
C GLU A 318 -10.75 -11.00 -2.40
N PHE A 319 -10.01 -11.16 -1.31
CA PHE A 319 -9.96 -10.21 -0.19
C PHE A 319 -8.94 -9.10 -0.45
N ARG A 320 -9.00 -8.00 0.31
CA ARG A 320 -8.07 -6.87 0.16
C ARG A 320 -6.82 -7.01 1.05
N TRP A 321 -6.32 -8.22 1.20
CA TRP A 321 -5.06 -8.54 1.87
C TRP A 321 -4.42 -9.80 1.30
N PRO A 322 -3.09 -9.99 1.47
CA PRO A 322 -2.10 -8.95 1.81
C PRO A 322 -1.95 -7.92 0.67
N LEU A 323 -1.06 -6.95 0.84
CA LEU A 323 -0.47 -6.26 -0.32
C LEU A 323 0.84 -6.94 -0.70
N ALA A 324 0.97 -7.36 -1.96
CA ALA A 324 2.09 -8.15 -2.45
C ALA A 324 2.68 -7.59 -3.74
N ILE A 325 3.93 -7.95 -4.03
CA ILE A 325 4.70 -7.56 -5.21
C ILE A 325 5.13 -8.78 -6.02
N SER A 326 5.00 -8.68 -7.34
CA SER A 326 5.56 -9.61 -8.31
C SER A 326 6.51 -8.86 -9.25
N THR A 327 7.63 -9.48 -9.61
CA THR A 327 8.62 -8.89 -10.51
C THR A 327 8.74 -9.64 -11.84
N SER A 328 9.17 -8.90 -12.86
CA SER A 328 9.37 -9.38 -14.23
C SER A 328 10.56 -8.67 -14.86
N THR A 329 11.36 -9.41 -15.63
CA THR A 329 12.50 -8.83 -16.37
C THR A 329 12.12 -8.28 -17.73
N ASP A 330 10.99 -8.72 -18.29
CA ASP A 330 10.52 -8.38 -19.64
C ASP A 330 9.22 -7.55 -19.66
N GLY A 331 8.59 -7.37 -18.50
CA GLY A 331 7.32 -6.65 -18.35
C GLY A 331 6.10 -7.46 -18.75
N LEU A 332 6.23 -8.77 -18.99
CA LEU A 332 5.13 -9.64 -19.40
C LEU A 332 5.05 -10.89 -18.52
N ASN A 333 6.18 -11.53 -18.22
CA ASN A 333 6.25 -12.77 -17.47
C ASN A 333 6.68 -12.48 -16.01
N TYR A 334 5.70 -12.52 -15.10
CA TYR A 334 5.91 -12.30 -13.67
C TYR A 334 6.08 -13.63 -12.94
N LYS A 335 7.18 -13.80 -12.20
CA LYS A 335 7.62 -15.13 -11.72
C LYS A 335 7.52 -15.35 -10.22
N ASN A 336 7.53 -14.27 -9.44
CA ASN A 336 7.60 -14.31 -7.98
C ASN A 336 6.39 -13.63 -7.36
N LEU A 337 6.10 -13.90 -6.09
CA LEU A 337 5.07 -13.21 -5.31
C LEU A 337 5.56 -13.05 -3.86
N TRP A 338 5.83 -11.81 -3.46
CA TRP A 338 6.41 -11.47 -2.15
C TRP A 338 5.56 -10.43 -1.42
N LEU A 339 5.68 -10.40 -0.09
CA LEU A 339 4.90 -9.53 0.78
C LEU A 339 5.46 -8.11 0.78
N VAL A 340 4.59 -7.11 0.59
CA VAL A 340 4.87 -5.69 0.87
C VAL A 340 4.37 -5.34 2.26
N THR A 341 3.11 -5.65 2.55
CA THR A 341 2.57 -5.58 3.92
C THR A 341 1.51 -6.66 4.12
N GLY A 342 1.56 -7.26 5.31
CA GLY A 342 0.60 -8.26 5.79
C GLY A 342 -0.10 -7.85 7.06
N GLU A 343 0.05 -6.60 7.49
CA GLU A 343 -0.62 -6.08 8.68
C GLU A 343 -2.00 -5.51 8.29
N ILE A 344 -2.97 -5.69 9.17
CA ILE A 344 -4.31 -5.09 9.06
C ILE A 344 -4.64 -4.43 10.39
N THR A 345 -4.64 -3.10 10.41
CA THR A 345 -5.19 -2.34 11.54
C THR A 345 -6.68 -2.68 11.67
N PRO A 346 -7.25 -2.79 12.88
CA PRO A 346 -8.70 -2.79 13.03
C PRO A 346 -9.32 -1.55 12.38
N MET A 347 -10.46 -1.70 11.72
CA MET A 347 -11.22 -0.54 11.24
C MET A 347 -11.85 0.13 12.46
N ARG A 348 -11.36 1.31 12.84
CA ARG A 348 -11.80 1.99 14.06
C ARG A 348 -13.17 2.60 13.88
N TYR A 349 -13.47 3.10 12.69
CA TYR A 349 -14.72 3.78 12.39
C TYR A 349 -15.49 3.08 11.28
N GLY A 350 -16.74 2.71 11.54
CA GLY A 350 -17.62 2.11 10.54
C GLY A 350 -18.04 3.12 9.46
N GLY A 351 -18.45 2.64 8.29
CA GLY A 351 -18.88 3.53 7.22
C GLY A 351 -19.25 2.81 5.92
N ASN A 352 -20.09 3.47 5.11
CA ASN A 352 -20.57 2.94 3.84
C ASN A 352 -19.40 2.47 2.95
N TYR A 353 -19.51 1.24 2.43
CA TYR A 353 -18.52 0.56 1.59
C TYR A 353 -17.06 0.58 2.10
N LYS A 354 -16.81 0.83 3.39
CA LYS A 354 -15.50 0.57 3.98
C LYS A 354 -15.30 -0.94 4.07
N SER A 355 -14.10 -1.38 3.78
CA SER A 355 -13.75 -2.80 3.70
C SER A 355 -12.34 -3.00 4.19
N TYR A 356 -12.04 -4.11 4.86
CA TYR A 356 -10.76 -4.29 5.55
C TYR A 356 -9.54 -4.46 4.62
N GLY A 357 -8.37 -4.11 5.13
CA GLY A 357 -7.06 -4.44 4.57
C GLY A 357 -6.37 -3.31 3.77
N PRO A 358 -5.08 -3.49 3.43
CA PRO A 358 -4.30 -2.57 2.61
C PRO A 358 -4.74 -2.66 1.15
N GLN A 359 -5.15 -1.55 0.56
CA GLN A 359 -5.90 -1.59 -0.70
C GLN A 359 -5.75 -0.32 -1.52
N TYR A 360 -6.14 -0.41 -2.80
CA TYR A 360 -6.11 0.69 -3.76
C TYR A 360 -4.70 1.21 -4.02
N VAL A 361 -3.74 0.30 -4.05
CA VAL A 361 -2.34 0.63 -4.32
C VAL A 361 -2.18 1.44 -5.61
N ARG A 362 -1.32 2.46 -5.53
CA ARG A 362 -0.86 3.28 -6.65
C ARG A 362 0.60 3.63 -6.44
N GLY A 363 1.38 3.75 -7.51
CA GLY A 363 2.73 4.31 -7.46
C GLY A 363 2.80 5.67 -8.13
N ILE A 364 4.00 6.03 -8.60
CA ILE A 364 4.24 7.25 -9.37
C ILE A 364 4.14 6.90 -10.85
N GLU A 365 3.18 7.51 -11.54
CA GLU A 365 3.00 7.35 -13.00
C GLU A 365 4.27 7.78 -13.76
N GLU A 366 4.55 7.10 -14.87
CA GLU A 366 5.62 7.54 -15.77
C GLU A 366 5.42 9.00 -16.19
N GLY A 367 6.49 9.79 -16.08
CA GLY A 367 6.45 11.24 -16.30
C GLY A 367 6.15 12.08 -15.05
N ASN A 368 5.51 11.52 -14.02
CA ASN A 368 5.22 12.22 -12.76
C ASN A 368 6.39 12.20 -11.75
N GLY A 369 7.61 11.97 -12.27
CA GLY A 369 8.89 12.08 -11.59
C GLY A 369 9.44 10.78 -11.02
N THR A 370 10.70 10.85 -10.59
CA THR A 370 11.46 9.70 -10.07
C THR A 370 12.15 10.12 -8.78
N PRO A 371 11.84 9.47 -7.64
CA PRO A 371 12.56 9.69 -6.39
C PRO A 371 14.06 9.39 -6.54
N PRO A 372 14.95 10.18 -5.89
CA PRO A 372 16.40 10.09 -6.10
C PRO A 372 17.03 8.85 -5.49
N ASP A 373 16.34 8.16 -4.59
CA ASP A 373 16.81 6.93 -3.95
C ASP A 373 16.64 5.68 -4.81
N ALA A 374 16.07 5.84 -6.02
CA ALA A 374 15.81 4.79 -7.00
C ALA A 374 14.92 3.64 -6.50
N ASN A 375 14.27 3.80 -5.34
CA ASN A 375 13.38 2.78 -4.79
C ASN A 375 11.98 2.87 -5.43
N LEU A 376 11.24 1.78 -5.32
CA LEU A 376 9.82 1.78 -5.67
C LEU A 376 9.03 2.39 -4.51
N TRP A 377 8.31 3.47 -4.79
CA TRP A 377 7.43 4.14 -3.82
C TRP A 377 5.96 3.95 -4.20
N LEU A 378 5.19 3.51 -3.23
CA LEU A 378 3.78 3.14 -3.36
C LEU A 378 2.96 3.89 -2.32
N THR A 379 1.70 4.12 -2.61
CA THR A 379 0.70 4.56 -1.65
C THR A 379 -0.53 3.66 -1.71
N TYR A 380 -1.18 3.49 -0.56
CA TYR A 380 -2.40 2.70 -0.40
C TYR A 380 -3.15 3.22 0.83
N SER A 381 -4.43 2.84 0.94
CA SER A 381 -5.18 3.07 2.17
C SER A 381 -5.31 1.76 2.96
N MET A 382 -5.36 1.84 4.28
CA MET A 382 -5.80 0.74 5.14
C MET A 382 -7.27 0.96 5.49
N ASN A 383 -8.13 -0.04 5.26
CA ASN A 383 -9.56 -0.01 5.60
C ASN A 383 -10.40 1.12 4.97
N LYS A 384 -9.86 1.86 4.00
CA LYS A 384 -10.39 3.16 3.55
C LYS A 384 -10.51 4.19 4.69
N GLU A 385 -9.58 4.14 5.63
CA GLU A 385 -9.59 4.93 6.87
C GLU A 385 -8.26 5.66 7.05
N ASP A 386 -7.16 4.92 6.98
CA ASP A 386 -5.80 5.43 7.14
C ASP A 386 -5.04 5.42 5.82
N LEU A 387 -4.08 6.33 5.69
CA LEU A 387 -3.23 6.41 4.50
C LEU A 387 -1.80 6.00 4.83
N TRP A 388 -1.22 5.30 3.87
CA TRP A 388 0.08 4.69 3.98
C TRP A 388 0.90 4.93 2.72
N VAL A 389 2.21 4.93 2.91
CA VAL A 389 3.19 4.74 1.84
C VAL A 389 4.05 3.52 2.13
N ALA A 390 4.52 2.87 1.07
CA ALA A 390 5.53 1.84 1.15
C ALA A 390 6.73 2.20 0.27
N LYS A 391 7.93 2.13 0.86
CA LYS A 391 9.20 2.10 0.13
C LYS A 391 9.62 0.64 -0.03
N VAL A 392 9.85 0.21 -1.26
CA VAL A 392 10.36 -1.11 -1.62
C VAL A 392 11.73 -0.94 -2.30
N PRO A 393 12.80 -1.51 -1.74
CA PRO A 393 14.13 -1.44 -2.35
C PRO A 393 14.18 -2.05 -3.75
N VAL A 394 14.96 -1.44 -4.64
CA VAL A 394 15.23 -1.96 -5.99
C VAL A 394 16.74 -2.18 -6.13
N PRO A 395 17.21 -3.37 -6.58
CA PRO A 395 16.43 -4.52 -7.04
C PRO A 395 15.64 -5.20 -5.92
N VAL A 396 14.43 -5.65 -6.24
CA VAL A 396 13.55 -6.33 -5.27
C VAL A 396 14.02 -7.77 -5.08
N THR A 397 14.20 -8.20 -3.82
CA THR A 397 14.56 -9.57 -3.45
C THR A 397 13.80 -10.02 -2.20
N ALA A 398 13.64 -11.33 -2.01
CA ALA A 398 13.14 -11.93 -0.77
C ALA A 398 14.21 -12.78 -0.05
N ASP A 399 15.42 -12.83 -0.60
CA ASP A 399 16.49 -13.70 -0.12
C ASP A 399 17.64 -12.88 0.48
N VAL A 400 18.15 -13.38 1.61
CA VAL A 400 19.35 -12.90 2.29
C VAL A 400 20.32 -14.08 2.34
N THR A 401 21.59 -13.82 2.05
CA THR A 401 22.64 -14.85 2.08
C THR A 401 23.71 -14.50 3.10
N GLY A 402 24.30 -15.52 3.72
CA GLY A 402 25.38 -15.36 4.68
C GLY A 402 24.96 -14.85 6.07
N PRO A 403 25.93 -14.69 6.98
CA PRO A 403 25.68 -14.25 8.34
C PRO A 403 25.28 -12.76 8.40
N VAL A 404 24.43 -12.41 9.36
CA VAL A 404 24.05 -11.03 9.67
C VAL A 404 24.76 -10.60 10.94
N ARG A 405 25.38 -9.41 10.93
CA ARG A 405 26.04 -8.80 12.10
C ARG A 405 25.82 -7.29 12.06
N GLU A 406 24.92 -6.81 12.89
CA GLU A 406 24.47 -5.43 12.89
C GLU A 406 24.54 -4.88 14.32
N VAL A 407 25.32 -3.81 14.51
CA VAL A 407 25.35 -3.00 15.72
C VAL A 407 24.95 -1.60 15.29
N PHE A 408 23.75 -1.15 15.67
CA PHE A 408 23.16 0.06 15.10
C PHE A 408 24.06 1.30 15.26
N ASP A 409 24.78 1.40 16.38
CA ASP A 409 25.74 2.47 16.67
C ASP A 409 26.94 2.50 15.71
N GLU A 410 27.37 1.35 15.22
CA GLU A 410 28.54 1.19 14.34
C GLU A 410 28.17 1.26 12.85
N MET A 411 26.89 1.12 12.51
CA MET A 411 26.42 1.18 11.13
C MET A 411 26.53 2.60 10.55
N PRO A 412 26.71 2.75 9.22
CA PRO A 412 26.66 4.07 8.59
C PRO A 412 25.27 4.71 8.71
N THR A 413 25.23 6.02 8.99
CA THR A 413 23.99 6.80 9.07
C THR A 413 23.17 6.68 7.79
N GLY A 414 21.87 6.37 7.93
CA GLY A 414 20.92 6.21 6.84
C GLY A 414 20.96 4.84 6.15
N LYS A 415 21.80 3.91 6.61
CA LYS A 415 21.93 2.55 6.05
C LYS A 415 21.40 1.46 6.99
N GLU A 416 21.06 1.83 8.22
CA GLU A 416 20.69 0.91 9.31
C GLU A 416 19.48 0.05 8.98
N LEU A 417 18.50 0.63 8.28
CA LEU A 417 17.27 -0.06 7.90
C LEU A 417 17.34 -0.70 6.51
N GLY A 418 18.49 -0.70 5.83
CA GLY A 418 18.61 -1.14 4.44
C GLY A 418 18.14 -2.57 4.17
N SER A 419 18.20 -3.45 5.18
CA SER A 419 17.71 -4.83 5.12
C SER A 419 16.67 -5.16 6.20
N TRP A 420 16.11 -4.13 6.83
CA TRP A 420 15.04 -4.27 7.83
C TRP A 420 13.70 -3.91 7.20
N ASN A 421 12.75 -4.80 7.37
CA ASN A 421 11.36 -4.52 7.07
C ASN A 421 10.74 -3.80 8.27
N ILE A 422 10.00 -2.71 8.04
CA ILE A 422 9.31 -1.99 9.11
C ILE A 422 7.83 -1.77 8.80
N TYR A 423 7.02 -1.80 9.84
CA TYR A 423 5.65 -1.32 9.86
C TYR A 423 5.55 -0.26 10.95
N SER A 424 5.32 0.99 10.56
CA SER A 424 5.47 2.16 11.41
C SER A 424 4.23 3.07 11.39
N PRO A 425 3.14 2.71 12.10
CA PRO A 425 2.02 3.61 12.40
C PRO A 425 2.43 4.97 12.95
N VAL A 426 1.56 5.98 12.84
CA VAL A 426 1.78 7.34 13.35
C VAL A 426 1.98 7.33 14.87
N GLU A 427 1.17 6.55 15.57
CA GLU A 427 1.21 6.40 17.03
C GLU A 427 2.01 5.16 17.49
N ALA A 428 2.59 4.39 16.56
CA ALA A 428 3.49 3.28 16.85
C ALA A 428 4.71 3.28 15.91
N ARG A 429 5.69 4.15 16.19
CA ARG A 429 6.78 4.47 15.26
C ARG A 429 8.00 3.55 15.42
N VAL A 430 8.60 3.18 14.29
CA VAL A 430 9.93 2.56 14.20
C VAL A 430 10.92 3.57 13.63
N THR A 431 11.99 3.85 14.36
CA THR A 431 12.99 4.87 13.99
C THR A 431 14.39 4.40 14.34
N VAL A 432 15.41 5.00 13.71
CA VAL A 432 16.80 4.86 14.15
C VAL A 432 17.24 6.19 14.73
N ASP A 433 17.57 6.21 16.02
CA ASP A 433 17.91 7.42 16.78
C ASP A 433 18.77 7.04 17.99
N LYS A 434 19.20 8.03 18.78
CA LYS A 434 19.95 7.81 20.03
C LYS A 434 19.06 7.15 21.09
N GLY A 435 19.52 6.00 21.56
CA GLY A 435 18.95 5.27 22.68
C GLY A 435 19.26 5.94 24.02
N SER A 436 18.80 5.26 25.07
CA SER A 436 18.91 5.68 26.47
C SER A 436 20.35 5.89 26.97
N ASP A 437 21.34 5.29 26.32
CA ASP A 437 22.78 5.46 26.62
C ASP A 437 23.50 6.42 25.66
N GLY A 438 22.76 7.13 24.82
CA GLY A 438 23.30 8.07 23.82
C GLY A 438 23.84 7.41 22.55
N LYS A 439 23.86 6.07 22.47
CA LYS A 439 24.26 5.31 21.28
C LYS A 439 23.11 5.10 20.34
N LYS A 440 23.38 4.93 19.05
CA LYS A 440 22.34 4.68 18.06
C LYS A 440 21.68 3.32 18.28
N ALA A 441 20.35 3.28 18.16
CA ALA A 441 19.55 2.07 18.25
C ALA A 441 18.36 2.13 17.30
N LEU A 442 17.82 0.97 16.97
CA LEU A 442 16.48 0.86 16.40
C LEU A 442 15.46 1.00 17.54
N ILE A 443 14.66 2.06 17.51
CA ILE A 443 13.71 2.39 18.57
C ILE A 443 12.30 2.19 18.06
N MET A 444 11.55 1.35 18.78
CA MET A 444 10.13 1.10 18.58
C MET A 444 9.36 1.79 19.71
N ARG A 445 8.55 2.79 19.38
CA ARG A 445 7.65 3.50 20.31
C ARG A 445 6.22 3.11 19.99
N ASP A 446 5.41 2.86 20.99
CA ASP A 446 4.03 2.45 20.79
C ASP A 446 3.11 3.03 21.85
N LYS A 447 2.12 3.78 21.38
CA LYS A 447 0.99 4.27 22.17
C LYS A 447 -0.33 4.09 21.42
N ASP A 448 -0.34 3.37 20.28
CA ASP A 448 -1.54 3.19 19.47
C ASP A 448 -2.41 2.10 20.10
N HIS A 449 -3.62 2.45 20.54
CA HIS A 449 -4.53 1.49 21.16
C HIS A 449 -4.97 0.37 20.19
N PHE A 450 -4.98 0.67 18.88
CA PHE A 450 -5.49 -0.22 17.85
C PHE A 450 -4.40 -0.75 16.93
N ASP A 451 -3.22 -0.10 16.91
CA ASP A 451 -2.09 -0.52 16.10
C ASP A 451 -0.86 -1.00 16.91
N TYR A 452 0.22 -1.40 16.22
CA TYR A 452 1.53 -1.65 16.82
C TYR A 452 2.66 -1.40 15.82
N ALA A 453 3.87 -1.24 16.31
CA ALA A 453 5.08 -1.19 15.51
C ALA A 453 5.62 -2.60 15.21
N THR A 454 6.18 -2.81 14.01
CA THR A 454 6.98 -4.01 13.71
C THR A 454 8.33 -3.68 13.09
N ALA A 455 9.35 -4.44 13.49
CA ALA A 455 10.65 -4.47 12.86
C ALA A 455 11.04 -5.92 12.56
N GLU A 456 11.34 -6.22 11.32
CA GLU A 456 11.53 -7.57 10.82
C GLU A 456 12.88 -7.67 10.10
N ARG A 457 13.65 -8.70 10.46
CA ARG A 457 14.92 -9.01 9.81
C ARG A 457 14.83 -10.37 9.13
N VAL A 458 14.83 -10.37 7.81
CA VAL A 458 15.02 -11.58 7.00
C VAL A 458 16.47 -12.04 7.19
N ILE A 459 16.69 -13.34 7.32
CA ILE A 459 18.02 -13.96 7.52
C ILE A 459 18.22 -15.05 6.46
N ALA A 460 19.45 -15.55 6.33
CA ALA A 460 19.70 -16.74 5.53
C ALA A 460 18.87 -17.92 6.07
N GLU A 461 18.34 -18.73 5.16
CA GLU A 461 17.60 -19.93 5.53
C GLU A 461 18.52 -20.87 6.31
N SER A 462 18.10 -21.26 7.52
CA SER A 462 18.88 -22.16 8.37
C SER A 462 17.99 -23.06 9.20
N ARG A 463 18.41 -24.32 9.36
CA ARG A 463 17.73 -25.30 10.23
C ARG A 463 18.24 -25.26 11.66
N LYS A 464 19.43 -24.70 11.87
CA LYS A 464 20.07 -24.59 13.19
C LYS A 464 20.69 -23.22 13.43
N PRO A 465 19.93 -22.12 13.29
CA PRO A 465 20.51 -20.80 13.46
C PRO A 465 20.83 -20.52 14.92
N THR A 466 21.90 -19.76 15.12
CA THR A 466 22.17 -18.99 16.33
C THR A 466 21.74 -17.55 16.07
N ILE A 467 20.79 -17.07 16.88
CA ILE A 467 20.27 -15.70 16.82
C ILE A 467 20.64 -14.99 18.11
N GLU A 468 21.25 -13.82 18.00
CA GLU A 468 21.62 -12.98 19.14
C GLU A 468 21.17 -11.54 18.91
N PHE A 469 20.58 -10.91 19.92
CA PHE A 469 20.18 -9.50 19.86
C PHE A 469 20.15 -8.87 21.24
N THR A 470 20.34 -7.55 21.29
CA THR A 470 20.25 -6.77 22.53
C THR A 470 19.01 -5.88 22.54
N VAL A 471 18.16 -6.03 23.56
CA VAL A 471 16.94 -5.24 23.79
C VAL A 471 17.05 -4.43 25.08
N VAL A 472 16.60 -3.17 25.04
CA VAL A 472 16.40 -2.31 26.22
C VAL A 472 14.93 -1.86 26.29
N PRO A 473 14.12 -2.43 27.20
CA PRO A 473 12.81 -1.88 27.52
C PRO A 473 12.96 -0.58 28.32
N ARG A 474 12.30 0.52 27.96
CA ARG A 474 12.36 1.78 28.74
C ARG A 474 11.36 1.84 29.90
N GLN A 475 10.48 0.85 29.96
CA GLN A 475 9.42 0.66 30.95
C GLN A 475 9.34 -0.83 31.28
N SER A 476 8.66 -1.19 32.37
CA SER A 476 8.43 -2.59 32.75
C SER A 476 7.02 -2.90 33.23
N ASN A 477 6.10 -1.92 33.13
CA ASN A 477 4.74 -1.98 33.67
C ASN A 477 3.64 -1.68 32.64
N THR A 478 4.00 -1.41 31.38
CA THR A 478 3.06 -1.13 30.29
C THR A 478 3.61 -1.65 28.95
N GLY A 479 2.69 -1.91 28.03
CA GLY A 479 2.99 -2.44 26.69
C GLY A 479 3.50 -3.88 26.69
N VAL A 480 3.76 -4.39 25.48
CA VAL A 480 4.32 -5.73 25.27
C VAL A 480 5.31 -5.70 24.10
N LEU A 481 6.36 -6.51 24.15
CA LEU A 481 7.21 -6.77 22.99
C LEU A 481 7.25 -8.27 22.71
N HIS A 482 6.63 -8.69 21.61
CA HIS A 482 6.77 -10.03 21.05
C HIS A 482 7.99 -10.09 20.14
N ILE A 483 8.86 -11.08 20.37
CA ILE A 483 10.00 -11.39 19.50
C ILE A 483 9.80 -12.80 18.97
N GLU A 484 9.59 -12.95 17.67
CA GLU A 484 9.23 -14.21 17.02
C GLU A 484 10.32 -14.70 16.08
N LEU A 485 10.63 -15.99 16.19
CA LEU A 485 11.56 -16.69 15.30
C LEU A 485 10.69 -17.47 14.31
N GLN A 486 10.69 -17.04 13.06
CA GLN A 486 9.71 -17.46 12.06
C GLN A 486 10.33 -18.30 10.94
N GLY A 487 9.55 -19.27 10.47
CA GLY A 487 9.83 -20.02 9.26
C GLY A 487 9.45 -19.27 7.98
N PRO A 488 9.52 -19.92 6.80
CA PRO A 488 9.29 -19.27 5.50
C PRO A 488 7.89 -18.64 5.38
N ASN A 489 6.88 -19.32 5.90
CA ASN A 489 5.49 -18.92 5.72
C ASN A 489 5.00 -17.90 6.78
N GLY A 490 5.91 -17.20 7.48
CA GLY A 490 5.59 -16.31 8.59
C GLY A 490 5.13 -17.01 9.88
N GLN A 491 5.18 -18.34 9.92
CA GLN A 491 4.83 -19.12 11.11
C GLN A 491 5.90 -18.98 12.19
N ALA A 492 5.53 -18.46 13.35
CA ALA A 492 6.43 -18.39 14.51
C ALA A 492 6.57 -19.76 15.18
N ALA A 493 7.80 -20.24 15.32
CA ALA A 493 8.12 -21.47 16.06
C ALA A 493 8.47 -21.19 17.53
N ALA A 494 9.14 -20.07 17.78
CA ALA A 494 9.46 -19.58 19.11
C ALA A 494 9.03 -18.11 19.27
N ARG A 495 8.61 -17.74 20.48
CA ARG A 495 8.25 -16.37 20.84
C ARG A 495 8.77 -16.05 22.23
N LEU A 496 9.53 -14.97 22.32
CA LEU A 496 9.87 -14.31 23.59
C LEU A 496 8.98 -13.09 23.80
N ILE A 497 8.71 -12.76 25.05
CA ILE A 497 7.74 -11.73 25.43
C ILE A 497 8.35 -10.89 26.57
N PHE A 498 8.61 -9.61 26.34
CA PHE A 498 8.73 -8.64 27.44
C PHE A 498 7.32 -8.14 27.74
N ASP A 499 6.79 -8.49 28.90
CA ASP A 499 5.39 -8.25 29.27
C ASP A 499 5.24 -7.14 30.32
N ALA A 500 4.05 -6.56 30.44
CA ALA A 500 3.72 -5.50 31.37
C ALA A 500 3.78 -5.92 32.85
N ASP A 501 3.93 -7.22 33.15
CA ASP A 501 4.13 -7.74 34.51
C ASP A 501 5.62 -7.78 34.95
N SER A 502 6.48 -7.07 34.23
CA SER A 502 7.94 -7.03 34.39
C SER A 502 8.63 -8.39 34.23
N THR A 503 8.03 -9.33 33.48
CA THR A 503 8.61 -10.66 33.23
C THR A 503 8.99 -10.83 31.76
N LEU A 504 10.21 -11.33 31.52
CA LEU A 504 10.58 -11.92 30.25
C LEU A 504 10.04 -13.36 30.22
N LYS A 505 9.22 -13.69 29.23
CA LYS A 505 8.56 -15.00 29.09
C LYS A 505 8.91 -15.64 27.75
N ALA A 506 8.73 -16.95 27.67
CA ALA A 506 8.84 -17.74 26.46
C ALA A 506 7.52 -18.49 26.21
N LYS A 507 6.95 -18.39 25.01
CA LYS A 507 5.80 -19.19 24.60
C LYS A 507 6.24 -20.63 24.31
N VAL A 508 5.66 -21.61 25.01
CA VAL A 508 6.04 -23.03 24.94
C VAL A 508 4.84 -23.94 24.63
N GLY A 509 3.78 -23.37 24.04
CA GLY A 509 2.52 -24.05 23.74
C GLY A 509 1.33 -23.19 24.16
N TYR A 510 0.37 -23.81 24.84
CA TYR A 510 -0.74 -23.10 25.50
C TYR A 510 -0.25 -22.18 26.64
N ARG A 511 0.81 -22.60 27.35
CA ARG A 511 1.40 -21.85 28.47
C ARG A 511 2.59 -20.99 28.05
N GLU A 512 2.84 -19.98 28.86
CA GLU A 512 4.07 -19.19 28.85
C GLU A 512 4.96 -19.64 30.01
N SER A 513 6.25 -19.77 29.74
CA SER A 513 7.27 -20.09 30.75
C SER A 513 8.00 -18.82 31.12
N ALA A 514 7.95 -18.44 32.40
CA ALA A 514 8.77 -17.34 32.91
C ALA A 514 10.26 -17.66 32.70
N VAL A 515 11.02 -16.67 32.21
CA VAL A 515 12.46 -16.76 32.00
C VAL A 515 13.19 -16.03 33.12
N MET A 516 12.83 -14.76 33.36
CA MET A 516 13.32 -13.93 34.45
C MET A 516 12.47 -12.65 34.59
N LYS A 517 12.63 -11.94 35.70
CA LYS A 517 12.18 -10.54 35.80
C LYS A 517 13.11 -9.63 35.01
N TYR A 518 12.56 -8.55 34.46
CA TYR A 518 13.31 -7.49 33.81
C TYR A 518 12.98 -6.12 34.41
N GLU A 519 13.86 -5.16 34.23
CA GLU A 519 13.75 -3.80 34.73
C GLU A 519 13.87 -2.81 33.57
N ALA A 520 13.18 -1.68 33.71
CA ALA A 520 13.28 -0.56 32.78
C ALA A 520 14.73 -0.05 32.68
N GLY A 521 15.16 0.31 31.47
CA GLY A 521 16.47 0.87 31.17
C GLY A 521 17.63 -0.14 31.17
N LYS A 522 17.42 -1.40 31.58
CA LYS A 522 18.46 -2.42 31.55
C LYS A 522 18.55 -3.08 30.18
N ALA A 523 19.79 -3.32 29.74
CA ALA A 523 20.06 -4.06 28.51
C ALA A 523 20.05 -5.57 28.75
N TYR A 524 19.37 -6.27 27.85
CA TYR A 524 19.29 -7.72 27.81
C TYR A 524 19.83 -8.18 26.46
N THR A 525 20.94 -8.90 26.47
CA THR A 525 21.47 -9.61 25.30
C THR A 525 20.96 -11.04 25.34
N LEU A 526 20.08 -11.38 24.42
CA LEU A 526 19.47 -12.70 24.31
C LEU A 526 20.16 -13.45 23.19
N LYS A 527 20.63 -14.67 23.49
CA LYS A 527 21.17 -15.59 22.49
C LYS A 527 20.34 -16.87 22.50
N LEU A 528 19.84 -17.24 21.32
CA LEU A 528 19.05 -18.42 21.05
C LEU A 528 19.81 -19.33 20.09
N GLU A 529 19.98 -20.60 20.44
CA GLU A 529 20.51 -21.63 19.54
C GLU A 529 19.36 -22.58 19.21
N LEU A 530 18.86 -22.50 17.99
CA LEU A 530 17.64 -23.19 17.55
C LEU A 530 18.00 -24.51 16.85
N ASP A 531 17.15 -25.53 16.97
CA ASP A 531 17.31 -26.80 16.26
C ASP A 531 15.95 -27.32 15.76
N CYS A 532 15.70 -27.17 14.46
CA CYS A 532 14.50 -27.69 13.79
C CYS A 532 14.31 -29.20 13.95
N SER A 533 15.41 -29.98 13.94
CA SER A 533 15.34 -31.45 14.03
C SER A 533 14.89 -31.93 15.41
N LYS A 534 15.19 -31.15 16.46
CA LYS A 534 14.82 -31.46 17.84
C LYS A 534 13.61 -30.66 18.34
N ARG A 535 13.10 -29.71 17.53
CA ARG A 535 11.97 -28.83 17.87
C ARG A 535 12.19 -28.07 19.19
N MET A 536 13.41 -27.56 19.39
CA MET A 536 13.82 -26.91 20.64
C MET A 536 14.84 -25.80 20.39
N TYR A 537 15.03 -24.96 21.40
CA TYR A 537 16.13 -24.00 21.48
C TYR A 537 16.67 -23.92 22.91
N THR A 538 17.95 -23.58 23.03
CA THR A 538 18.53 -23.08 24.28
C THR A 538 18.42 -21.56 24.30
N LEU A 539 18.19 -20.99 25.49
CA LEU A 539 18.16 -19.54 25.70
C LEU A 539 19.24 -19.17 26.71
N SER A 540 20.01 -18.13 26.40
CA SER A 540 20.84 -17.42 27.39
C SER A 540 20.52 -15.94 27.38
N VAL A 541 20.60 -15.31 28.55
CA VAL A 541 20.39 -13.87 28.73
C VAL A 541 21.59 -13.31 29.46
N ASN A 542 22.27 -12.33 28.86
CA ASN A 542 23.52 -11.74 29.36
C ASN A 542 24.58 -12.82 29.67
N GLY A 543 24.71 -13.81 28.78
CA GLY A 543 25.63 -14.94 28.93
C GLY A 543 25.18 -16.03 29.90
N GLN A 544 24.10 -15.82 30.67
CA GLN A 544 23.61 -16.79 31.65
C GLN A 544 22.56 -17.73 31.04
N PRO A 545 22.76 -19.06 31.08
CA PRO A 545 21.77 -20.02 30.58
C PRO A 545 20.42 -19.91 31.30
N LYS A 546 19.32 -19.95 30.54
CA LYS A 546 17.93 -19.94 31.02
C LYS A 546 17.17 -21.23 30.67
N GLY A 547 17.92 -22.27 30.35
CA GLY A 547 17.43 -23.61 30.08
C GLY A 547 16.90 -23.80 28.65
N LEU A 548 16.47 -25.04 28.42
CA LEU A 548 15.91 -25.52 27.17
C LEU A 548 14.42 -25.18 27.07
N LYS A 549 13.97 -24.79 25.88
CA LYS A 549 12.56 -24.53 25.57
C LYS A 549 12.17 -25.26 24.29
N LEU A 550 10.90 -25.65 24.18
CA LEU A 550 10.35 -26.28 22.98
C LEU A 550 9.78 -25.23 22.02
N PHE A 551 9.81 -25.52 20.72
CA PHE A 551 9.01 -24.75 19.78
C PHE A 551 7.54 -25.03 20.03
N PHE A 552 6.74 -23.97 20.08
CA PHE A 552 5.28 -24.11 20.20
C PHE A 552 4.63 -24.49 18.87
N ALA A 553 5.32 -24.30 17.75
CA ALA A 553 4.95 -24.80 16.43
C ALA A 553 6.21 -25.26 15.67
N PRO A 554 6.17 -26.38 14.93
CA PRO A 554 7.31 -26.81 14.12
C PRO A 554 7.45 -25.95 12.86
N VAL A 555 8.69 -25.74 12.40
CA VAL A 555 9.01 -25.10 11.12
C VAL A 555 10.12 -25.88 10.42
N PRO A 556 10.13 -25.96 9.07
CA PRO A 556 11.14 -26.72 8.33
C PRO A 556 12.54 -26.09 8.39
N TYR A 557 12.59 -24.77 8.52
CA TYR A 557 13.77 -23.92 8.70
C TYR A 557 13.30 -22.55 9.18
N PHE A 558 14.23 -21.72 9.66
CA PHE A 558 14.02 -20.32 10.00
C PHE A 558 14.50 -19.43 8.85
N LYS A 559 13.78 -18.34 8.59
CA LYS A 559 14.14 -17.35 7.58
C LYS A 559 14.00 -15.91 8.09
N LYS A 560 13.47 -15.72 9.31
CA LYS A 560 13.07 -14.42 9.78
C LYS A 560 13.02 -14.30 11.30
N VAL A 561 13.36 -13.10 11.80
CA VAL A 561 13.09 -12.65 13.17
C VAL A 561 12.21 -11.40 13.14
N LEU A 562 11.10 -11.41 13.90
CA LEU A 562 10.15 -10.30 13.99
C LEU A 562 10.11 -9.75 15.41
N PHE A 563 10.24 -8.44 15.55
CA PHE A 563 9.99 -7.68 16.77
C PHE A 563 8.66 -6.93 16.58
N ARG A 564 7.73 -7.04 17.53
CA ARG A 564 6.40 -6.41 17.46
C ARG A 564 5.95 -5.90 18.82
N THR A 565 5.54 -4.64 18.91
CA THR A 565 5.11 -3.99 20.17
C THR A 565 3.66 -4.31 20.58
N GLY A 566 3.13 -5.42 20.07
CA GLY A 566 1.75 -5.83 20.27
C GLY A 566 1.53 -7.32 20.05
N THR A 567 0.31 -7.75 20.34
CA THR A 567 -0.09 -9.15 20.20
C THR A 567 -0.46 -9.49 18.75
N VAL A 568 -0.52 -10.80 18.42
CA VAL A 568 -0.91 -11.22 17.06
C VAL A 568 -2.38 -10.88 16.82
N ARG A 569 -2.68 -10.17 15.73
CA ARG A 569 -4.05 -9.98 15.26
C ARG A 569 -4.48 -11.12 14.34
N ARG A 570 -5.75 -11.50 14.48
CA ARG A 570 -6.40 -12.53 13.65
C ARG A 570 -7.70 -12.06 13.00
N PHE A 571 -8.25 -10.94 13.47
CA PHE A 571 -9.38 -10.26 12.85
C PHE A 571 -8.86 -9.19 11.89
N PRO A 572 -9.46 -9.00 10.70
CA PRO A 572 -10.55 -9.80 10.11
C PRO A 572 -10.06 -11.18 9.65
N ASN A 573 -10.96 -12.10 9.35
CA ASN A 573 -10.66 -13.39 8.72
C ASN A 573 -11.58 -13.61 7.51
N ALA A 574 -11.41 -14.72 6.80
CA ALA A 574 -12.17 -15.03 5.58
C ALA A 574 -13.70 -15.08 5.79
N ASP A 575 -14.15 -15.35 7.03
CA ASP A 575 -15.57 -15.42 7.41
C ASP A 575 -16.11 -14.10 7.98
N THR A 576 -15.28 -13.06 8.07
CA THR A 576 -15.70 -11.76 8.59
C THR A 576 -16.63 -11.06 7.58
N PRO A 577 -17.81 -10.55 8.01
CA PRO A 577 -18.68 -9.77 7.14
C PRO A 577 -17.96 -8.57 6.53
N THR A 578 -18.21 -8.29 5.25
CA THR A 578 -17.55 -7.20 4.50
C THR A 578 -17.78 -5.84 5.13
N ASP A 579 -19.02 -5.55 5.54
CA ASP A 579 -19.45 -4.23 5.97
C ASP A 579 -19.34 -4.09 7.50
N GLN A 580 -18.67 -3.03 7.95
CA GLN A 580 -18.66 -2.60 9.35
C GLN A 580 -19.44 -1.27 9.46
N ASN A 581 -20.59 -1.31 10.12
CA ASN A 581 -21.46 -0.15 10.34
C ASN A 581 -21.42 0.38 11.78
N TYR A 582 -20.40 -0.01 12.55
CA TYR A 582 -20.17 0.42 13.92
C TYR A 582 -18.74 0.91 14.10
N ASP A 583 -18.54 1.82 15.05
CA ASP A 583 -17.21 2.23 15.51
C ASP A 583 -16.75 1.28 16.63
N LEU A 584 -15.44 1.07 16.73
CA LEU A 584 -14.88 0.37 17.89
C LEU A 584 -15.02 1.25 19.14
N PRO A 585 -15.23 0.65 20.33
CA PRO A 585 -15.22 1.39 21.58
C PRO A 585 -13.92 2.19 21.74
N ASP A 586 -14.03 3.44 22.17
CA ASP A 586 -12.91 4.37 22.35
C ASP A 586 -12.01 4.51 21.11
N ALA A 587 -12.60 4.57 19.90
CA ALA A 587 -11.89 4.60 18.61
C ALA A 587 -10.77 5.66 18.49
N GLY A 588 -10.87 6.78 19.22
CA GLY A 588 -9.86 7.84 19.27
C GLY A 588 -8.78 7.69 20.36
N LYS A 589 -8.80 6.60 21.14
CA LYS A 589 -7.95 6.40 22.32
C LYS A 589 -6.47 6.18 21.95
N THR A 590 -5.63 6.65 22.85
CA THR A 590 -4.18 6.43 22.90
C THR A 590 -3.82 5.80 24.24
N ASP A 591 -2.91 4.84 24.23
CA ASP A 591 -2.43 4.13 25.43
C ASP A 591 -1.18 4.80 26.03
N PRO A 592 -0.77 4.46 27.28
CA PRO A 592 0.53 4.88 27.80
C PRO A 592 1.67 4.36 26.92
N GLU A 593 2.60 5.25 26.55
CA GLU A 593 3.67 4.91 25.61
C GLU A 593 4.62 3.83 26.17
N ALA A 594 4.86 2.80 25.36
CA ALA A 594 5.87 1.77 25.56
C ALA A 594 6.99 1.95 24.54
N VAL A 595 8.25 1.87 24.99
CA VAL A 595 9.43 2.05 24.15
C VAL A 595 10.41 0.90 24.34
N TYR A 596 10.86 0.34 23.21
CA TYR A 596 11.86 -0.72 23.17
C TYR A 596 12.99 -0.33 22.22
N GLU A 597 14.23 -0.49 22.67
CA GLU A 597 15.43 -0.25 21.86
C GLU A 597 16.05 -1.58 21.47
N ILE A 598 16.39 -1.76 20.19
CA ILE A 598 17.19 -2.87 19.69
C ILE A 598 18.56 -2.30 19.32
N ARG A 599 19.61 -2.72 20.03
CA ARG A 599 20.97 -2.18 19.87
C ARG A 599 21.83 -2.97 18.90
N SER A 600 21.58 -4.26 18.81
CA SER A 600 22.33 -5.17 17.94
C SER A 600 21.48 -6.35 17.53
N PHE A 601 21.83 -6.93 16.39
CA PHE A 601 21.26 -8.15 15.85
C PHE A 601 22.33 -8.96 15.13
N ARG A 602 22.39 -10.26 15.42
CA ARG A 602 23.28 -11.22 14.79
C ARG A 602 22.51 -12.50 14.47
N ALA A 603 22.77 -13.04 13.28
CA ALA A 603 22.24 -14.32 12.85
C ALA A 603 23.33 -15.10 12.11
N GLU A 604 23.57 -16.33 12.54
CA GLU A 604 24.53 -17.25 11.93
C GLU A 604 23.91 -18.65 11.92
N GLY A 605 24.27 -19.49 10.96
CA GLY A 605 23.77 -20.87 10.93
C GLY A 605 23.99 -21.56 9.60
N GLU A 606 23.95 -22.89 9.67
CA GLU A 606 23.94 -23.80 8.52
C GLU A 606 22.53 -24.22 8.11
#